data_AF-A0A7J9XPA7-F1
#
_entry.id   AF-A0A7J9XPA7-F1
#
_cell.length_a   1.000
_cell.length_b   1.000
_cell.length_c   1.000
_cell.angle_alpha   90.00
_cell.angle_beta   90.00
_cell.angle_gamma   90.00
#
_symmetry.space_group_name_H-M   'P 1'
#
loop_
_entity.id
_entity.type
_entity.pdbx_description
1 polymer ?
#
loop_
_entity_poly.entity_id
_entity_poly.type
_entity_poly.pdbx_seq_one_letter_code
_entity_poly.pdbx_strand_id
1 'polypeptide(L)'
;MTLSGTNVVIVCGAVLGLARLARAGPRTAAALAALALIGFVILARPSPSVLRAAVMGGVTLLALVLGRNRSALPALAAAVIGLLVVDPELGSDPGFALSVLATGALVLIAPGWAEAFRRHRVPAGFAEALAVAAAANLVTAPLIAGLFGQVSLVAIPANLLAAPAVAPATVLGVLAATLAPLHPGLAELVVRVAGPAVSWLVGVARHAAVVPDGVLDWPEGAAAGLLLATFVAATLLALRARRVRVLAAAAALGALLVLVPTRYVTPGWPATGWAVVACDVGQGDALVLATAQPGRAVLVDTGPQAGAVASCLDRLGVQRLALVVLSHLHADHIGGLAGALRGREVAAVALGPGRSPPWAFAEVRRTTAAAGVPLLALAAGQRLSWPGLVLDVLGPEQVPPPSGAAEAEVDGSVVNNASVVLRAATPAGSVLLTGDVELEAQADLLASGVELRADVLKVPHHGSDATSEEFLAEHQCLHNTS
;
A
#
# COMPACT_ATOMS: atom_id res chain seq x y z
N MET A 1 8.73 4.24 5.48
CA MET A 1 9.81 3.22 5.52
C MET A 1 10.62 3.44 6.78
N THR A 2 10.64 2.47 7.68
CA THR A 2 11.52 2.49 8.86
C THR A 2 12.96 2.16 8.42
N LEU A 3 13.91 3.04 8.71
CA LEU A 3 15.32 2.80 8.44
C LEU A 3 15.83 1.75 9.43
N SER A 4 16.21 0.58 8.91
CA SER A 4 16.71 -0.52 9.73
C SER A 4 18.23 -0.44 9.91
N GLY A 5 18.75 -1.11 10.95
CA GLY A 5 20.20 -1.25 11.14
C GLY A 5 20.91 -1.91 9.96
N THR A 6 20.19 -2.66 9.12
CA THR A 6 20.72 -3.25 7.88
C THR A 6 21.20 -2.18 6.90
N ASN A 7 20.52 -1.03 6.79
CA ASN A 7 20.93 0.05 5.88
C ASN A 7 22.27 0.65 6.30
N VAL A 8 22.46 0.81 7.62
CA VAL A 8 23.72 1.25 8.21
C VAL A 8 24.84 0.24 7.92
N VAL A 9 24.56 -1.06 8.10
CA VAL A 9 25.53 -2.13 7.80
C VAL A 9 25.89 -2.16 6.31
N ILE A 10 24.91 -1.97 5.41
CA ILE A 10 25.14 -1.93 3.97
C ILE A 10 26.06 -0.78 3.59
N VAL A 11 25.81 0.43 4.10
CA VAL A 11 26.64 1.62 3.82
C VAL A 11 28.07 1.41 4.35
N CYS A 12 28.22 1.03 5.62
CA CYS A 12 29.53 0.75 6.20
C CYS A 12 30.25 -0.39 5.46
N GLY A 13 29.53 -1.45 5.10
CA GLY A 13 30.06 -2.60 4.37
C GLY A 13 30.57 -2.24 2.97
N ALA A 14 29.85 -1.38 2.24
CA ALA A 14 30.27 -0.88 0.94
C ALA A 14 31.58 -0.07 1.06
N VAL A 15 31.67 0.81 2.05
CA VAL A 15 32.88 1.62 2.30
C VAL A 15 34.06 0.74 2.72
N LEU A 16 33.85 -0.23 3.60
CA LEU A 16 34.88 -1.19 3.99
C LEU A 16 35.35 -2.06 2.81
N GLY A 17 34.43 -2.44 1.92
CA GLY A 17 34.74 -3.18 0.68
C GLY A 17 35.63 -2.36 -0.26
N LEU A 18 35.26 -1.10 -0.52
CA LEU A 18 36.05 -0.18 -1.32
C LEU A 18 37.43 0.11 -0.72
N ALA A 19 37.50 0.31 0.61
CA ALA A 19 38.76 0.52 1.31
C ALA A 19 39.68 -0.71 1.21
N ARG A 20 39.13 -1.93 1.25
CA ARG A 20 39.90 -3.17 1.03
C ARG A 20 40.40 -3.30 -0.40
N LEU A 21 39.57 -2.95 -1.40
CA LEU A 21 40.00 -2.93 -2.81
C LEU A 21 41.15 -1.93 -3.04
N ALA A 22 41.12 -0.80 -2.34
CA ALA A 22 42.18 0.19 -2.33
C ALA A 22 43.40 -0.19 -1.46
N ARG A 23 43.45 -1.42 -0.90
CA ARG A 23 44.50 -1.92 0.00
C ARG A 23 44.75 -1.04 1.23
N ALA A 24 43.72 -0.34 1.70
CA ALA A 24 43.80 0.48 2.90
C ALA A 24 43.96 -0.39 4.16
N GLY A 25 44.76 0.06 5.13
CA GLY A 25 44.91 -0.62 6.42
C GLY A 25 43.60 -0.69 7.23
N PRO A 26 43.50 -1.59 8.23
CA PRO A 26 42.27 -1.78 9.01
C PRO A 26 41.83 -0.51 9.76
N ARG A 27 42.79 0.33 10.18
CA ARG A 27 42.51 1.61 10.86
C ARG A 27 41.92 2.65 9.92
N THR A 28 42.46 2.77 8.70
CA THR A 28 41.94 3.73 7.70
C THR A 28 40.59 3.28 7.17
N ALA A 29 40.40 1.98 6.94
CA ALA A 29 39.09 1.44 6.57
C ALA A 29 38.02 1.70 7.65
N ALA A 30 38.35 1.50 8.94
CA ALA A 30 37.43 1.79 10.03
C ALA A 30 37.14 3.29 10.19
N ALA A 31 38.14 4.16 10.00
CA ALA A 31 37.93 5.60 10.01
C ALA A 31 37.02 6.08 8.88
N LEU A 32 37.20 5.54 7.66
CA LEU A 32 36.32 5.83 6.52
C LEU A 32 34.89 5.34 6.76
N ALA A 33 34.73 4.15 7.33
CA ALA A 33 33.42 3.61 7.68
C ALA A 33 32.74 4.40 8.80
N ALA A 34 33.49 4.88 9.80
CA ALA A 34 32.97 5.76 10.85
C ALA A 34 32.53 7.12 10.29
N LEU A 35 33.30 7.70 9.37
CA LEU A 35 32.92 8.93 8.68
C LEU A 35 31.66 8.75 7.85
N ALA A 36 31.57 7.65 7.08
CA ALA A 36 30.39 7.32 6.30
C ALA A 36 29.16 7.08 7.19
N LEU A 37 29.35 6.46 8.35
CA LEU A 37 28.29 6.26 9.33
C LEU A 37 27.74 7.58 9.84
N ILE A 38 28.61 8.51 10.25
CA ILE A 38 28.20 9.86 10.70
C ILE A 38 27.49 10.60 9.56
N GLY A 39 28.05 10.57 8.35
CA GLY A 39 27.43 11.17 7.17
C GLY A 39 26.04 10.60 6.88
N PHE A 40 25.86 9.29 7.00
CA PHE A 40 24.57 8.63 6.84
C PHE A 40 23.55 9.07 7.91
N VAL A 41 23.95 9.19 9.17
CA VAL A 41 23.06 9.66 10.25
C VAL A 41 22.58 11.08 9.99
N ILE A 42 23.46 11.97 9.52
CA ILE A 42 23.11 13.34 9.17
C ILE A 42 22.15 13.35 7.97
N LEU A 43 22.48 12.61 6.91
CA LEU A 43 21.69 12.56 5.69
C LEU A 43 20.28 11.98 5.91
N ALA A 44 20.19 10.90 6.68
CA ALA A 44 18.94 10.20 6.97
C ALA A 44 18.05 10.95 7.97
N ARG A 45 18.55 12.04 8.56
CA ARG A 45 18.07 12.71 9.77
C ARG A 45 18.14 11.80 11.02
N PRO A 46 18.51 12.36 12.18
CA PRO A 46 18.58 11.59 13.42
C PRO A 46 17.18 11.16 13.84
N SER A 47 16.86 9.89 13.60
CA SER A 47 15.70 9.21 14.19
C SER A 47 16.19 8.17 15.20
N PRO A 48 15.37 7.80 16.21
CA PRO A 48 15.77 6.86 17.25
C PRO A 48 16.34 5.54 16.68
N SER A 49 15.72 4.98 15.63
CA SER A 49 16.19 3.76 14.97
C SER A 49 17.57 3.91 14.31
N VAL A 50 17.86 5.06 13.69
CA VAL A 50 19.14 5.35 13.03
C VAL A 50 20.25 5.55 14.05
N LEU A 51 19.97 6.26 15.15
CA LEU A 51 20.93 6.47 16.22
C LEU A 51 21.34 5.16 16.89
N ARG A 52 20.37 4.28 17.18
CA ARG A 52 20.63 2.93 17.73
C ARG A 52 21.52 2.11 16.81
N ALA A 53 21.16 2.05 15.53
CA ALA A 53 21.95 1.35 14.53
C ALA A 53 23.37 1.91 14.41
N ALA A 54 23.53 3.23 14.51
CA ALA A 54 24.83 3.89 14.48
C ALA A 54 25.69 3.57 15.70
N VAL A 55 25.12 3.56 16.91
CA VAL A 55 25.86 3.14 18.11
C VAL A 55 26.34 1.69 17.97
N MET A 56 25.47 0.78 17.54
CA MET A 56 25.84 -0.63 17.33
C MET A 56 26.90 -0.81 16.23
N GLY A 57 26.76 -0.06 15.13
CA GLY A 57 27.76 -0.02 14.05
C GLY A 57 29.10 0.52 14.54
N GLY A 58 29.09 1.59 15.35
CA GLY A 58 30.28 2.19 15.95
C GLY A 58 31.03 1.22 16.88
N VAL A 59 30.31 0.50 17.74
CA VAL A 59 30.91 -0.54 18.61
C VAL A 59 31.54 -1.65 17.77
N THR A 60 30.90 -2.04 16.66
CA THR A 60 31.43 -3.05 15.73
C THR A 60 32.69 -2.56 15.01
N LEU A 61 32.72 -1.30 14.57
CA LEU A 61 33.90 -0.68 13.97
C LEU A 61 35.05 -0.58 14.96
N LEU A 62 34.76 -0.23 16.22
CA LEU A 62 35.76 -0.21 17.28
C LEU A 62 36.33 -1.61 17.55
N ALA A 63 35.48 -2.65 17.59
CA ALA A 63 35.93 -4.04 17.73
C ALA A 63 36.84 -4.47 16.57
N LEU A 64 36.56 -4.01 15.34
CA LEU A 64 37.40 -4.24 14.18
C LEU A 64 38.77 -3.56 14.29
N VAL A 65 38.83 -2.33 14.81
CA VAL A 65 40.10 -1.62 15.07
C VAL A 65 40.92 -2.31 16.18
N LEU A 66 40.24 -2.83 17.20
CA LEU A 66 40.85 -3.54 18.33
C LEU A 66 41.19 -5.01 18.04
N GLY A 67 40.91 -5.52 16.83
CA GLY A 67 41.18 -6.91 16.45
C GLY A 67 40.31 -7.96 17.18
N ARG A 68 39.21 -7.53 17.83
CA ARG A 68 38.32 -8.41 18.59
C ARG A 68 37.15 -8.88 17.73
N ASN A 69 37.40 -9.87 16.88
CA ASN A 69 36.48 -10.31 15.82
C ASN A 69 35.22 -11.10 16.28
N ARG A 70 34.93 -11.25 17.58
CA ARG A 70 33.90 -12.22 18.05
C ARG A 70 33.12 -11.81 19.30
N SER A 71 32.42 -10.69 19.28
CA SER A 71 31.50 -10.37 20.38
C SER A 71 30.30 -9.51 19.98
N ALA A 72 29.52 -9.95 18.99
CA ALA A 72 28.29 -9.27 18.58
C ALA A 72 27.28 -9.13 19.73
N LEU A 73 27.16 -10.15 20.60
CA LEU A 73 26.26 -10.10 21.75
C LEU A 73 26.73 -9.12 22.85
N PRO A 74 28.00 -9.15 23.30
CA PRO A 74 28.52 -8.09 24.17
C PRO A 74 28.44 -6.68 23.57
N ALA A 75 28.61 -6.54 22.25
CA ALA A 75 28.44 -5.26 21.57
C ALA A 75 26.99 -4.75 21.63
N LEU A 76 26.01 -5.64 21.39
CA LEU A 76 24.59 -5.32 21.55
C LEU A 76 24.27 -4.96 23.01
N ALA A 77 24.75 -5.73 23.99
CA ALA A 77 24.53 -5.44 25.41
C ALA A 77 25.14 -4.10 25.83
N ALA A 78 26.37 -3.82 25.42
CA ALA A 78 27.02 -2.54 25.70
C ALA A 78 26.29 -1.36 25.05
N ALA A 79 25.80 -1.52 23.81
CA ALA A 79 25.00 -0.52 23.13
C ALA A 79 23.67 -0.26 23.86
N VAL A 80 22.96 -1.31 24.27
CA VAL A 80 21.70 -1.20 25.02
C VAL A 80 21.92 -0.49 26.35
N ILE A 81 22.93 -0.90 27.12
CA ILE A 81 23.25 -0.29 28.42
C ILE A 81 23.65 1.18 28.22
N GLY A 82 24.55 1.47 27.28
CA GLY A 82 25.01 2.83 27.02
C GLY A 82 23.88 3.76 26.58
N LEU A 83 22.98 3.30 25.72
CA LEU A 83 21.82 4.08 25.28
C LEU A 83 20.83 4.34 26.42
N LEU A 84 20.53 3.35 27.26
CA LEU A 84 19.63 3.52 28.41
C LEU A 84 20.22 4.41 29.51
N VAL A 85 21.56 4.48 29.62
CA VAL A 85 22.23 5.42 30.52
C VAL A 85 22.14 6.86 30.02
N VAL A 86 22.22 7.07 28.70
CA VAL A 86 22.12 8.41 28.08
C VAL A 86 20.67 8.89 28.03
N ASP A 87 19.75 7.99 27.69
CA ASP A 87 18.32 8.27 27.54
C ASP A 87 17.48 7.10 28.11
N PRO A 88 17.05 7.20 29.38
CA PRO A 88 16.25 6.17 30.04
C PRO A 88 14.87 5.95 29.42
N GLU A 89 14.31 6.95 28.72
CA GLU A 89 12.98 6.84 28.10
C GLU A 89 12.95 5.81 26.97
N LEU A 90 14.12 5.48 26.40
CA LEU A 90 14.28 4.39 25.44
C LEU A 90 13.87 3.02 26.00
N GLY A 91 13.82 2.86 27.32
CA GLY A 91 13.36 1.63 27.97
C GLY A 91 11.89 1.30 27.71
N SER A 92 11.06 2.32 27.49
CA SER A 92 9.64 2.18 27.14
C SER A 92 9.36 2.40 25.65
N ASP A 93 10.35 2.75 24.83
CA ASP A 93 10.18 2.94 23.38
C ASP A 93 9.98 1.58 22.66
N PRO A 94 8.82 1.35 22.02
CA PRO A 94 8.58 0.15 21.23
C PRO A 94 9.61 -0.06 20.12
N GLY A 95 10.05 1.02 19.48
CA GLY A 95 11.04 0.97 18.41
C GLY A 95 12.39 0.42 18.90
N PHE A 96 12.82 0.85 20.09
CA PHE A 96 14.04 0.39 20.75
C PHE A 96 13.96 -1.10 21.02
N ALA A 97 12.88 -1.55 21.68
CA ALA A 97 12.66 -2.95 21.99
C ALA A 97 12.66 -3.84 20.74
N LEU A 98 11.93 -3.45 19.69
CA LEU A 98 11.89 -4.18 18.42
C LEU A 98 13.26 -4.26 17.75
N SER A 99 14.06 -3.18 17.79
CA SER A 99 15.40 -3.14 17.20
C SER A 99 16.38 -4.09 17.94
N VAL A 100 16.32 -4.11 19.27
CA VAL A 100 17.15 -4.97 20.12
C VAL A 100 16.78 -6.44 19.92
N LEU A 101 15.47 -6.75 19.92
CA LEU A 101 14.96 -8.10 19.68
C LEU A 101 15.33 -8.61 18.28
N ALA A 102 15.11 -7.79 17.25
CA ALA A 102 15.49 -8.14 15.89
C ALA A 102 16.99 -8.41 15.80
N THR A 103 17.84 -7.51 16.31
CA THR A 103 19.29 -7.71 16.22
C THR A 103 19.76 -8.91 17.05
N GLY A 104 19.18 -9.13 18.22
CA GLY A 104 19.41 -10.32 19.03
C GLY A 104 19.06 -11.61 18.27
N ALA A 105 17.93 -11.64 17.56
CA ALA A 105 17.53 -12.77 16.72
C ALA A 105 18.51 -13.01 15.58
N LEU A 106 18.99 -11.95 14.92
CA LEU A 106 19.97 -12.05 13.85
C LEU A 106 21.33 -12.58 14.33
N VAL A 107 21.73 -12.25 15.56
CA VAL A 107 23.01 -12.69 16.12
C VAL A 107 22.92 -14.10 16.70
N LEU A 108 21.83 -14.44 17.40
CA LEU A 108 21.72 -15.67 18.18
C LEU A 108 21.04 -16.82 17.42
N ILE A 109 20.06 -16.52 16.57
CA ILE A 109 19.18 -17.53 15.96
C ILE A 109 19.51 -17.72 14.48
N ALA A 110 19.62 -16.64 13.72
CA ALA A 110 19.77 -16.71 12.26
C ALA A 110 20.97 -17.57 11.78
N PRO A 111 22.18 -17.53 12.39
CA PRO A 111 23.30 -18.35 11.91
C PRO A 111 23.04 -19.85 12.05
N GLY A 112 22.41 -20.27 13.14
CA GLY A 112 22.06 -21.67 13.38
C GLY A 112 21.00 -22.17 12.40
N TRP A 113 20.02 -21.32 12.07
CA TRP A 113 18.98 -21.64 11.10
C TRP A 113 19.50 -21.67 9.67
N ALA A 114 20.37 -20.72 9.29
CA ALA A 114 21.01 -20.71 7.98
C ALA A 114 21.82 -21.98 7.75
N GLU A 115 22.59 -22.42 8.75
CA GLU A 115 23.34 -23.68 8.68
C GLU A 115 22.40 -24.90 8.59
N ALA A 116 21.30 -24.90 9.36
CA ALA A 116 20.30 -25.95 9.27
C ALA A 116 19.65 -26.02 7.87
N PHE A 117 19.31 -24.89 7.25
CA PHE A 117 18.76 -24.84 5.89
C PHE A 117 19.77 -25.29 4.84
N ARG A 118 21.05 -24.91 4.99
CA ARG A 118 22.13 -25.38 4.11
C ARG A 118 22.30 -26.90 4.16
N ARG A 119 22.21 -27.52 5.35
CA ARG A 119 22.20 -28.99 5.49
C ARG A 119 21.04 -29.66 4.75
N HIS A 120 19.93 -28.94 4.55
CA HIS A 120 18.78 -29.40 3.78
C HIS A 120 18.81 -28.94 2.31
N ARG A 121 20.00 -28.64 1.77
CA ARG A 121 20.26 -28.29 0.35
C ARG A 121 19.67 -26.95 -0.12
N VAL A 122 19.35 -26.03 0.79
CA VAL A 122 18.99 -24.67 0.42
C VAL A 122 20.26 -23.90 0.00
N PRO A 123 20.27 -23.17 -1.15
CA PRO A 123 21.41 -22.37 -1.58
C PRO A 123 21.83 -21.36 -0.50
N ALA A 124 23.14 -21.13 -0.34
CA ALA A 124 23.69 -20.35 0.80
C ALA A 124 23.05 -18.96 0.94
N GLY A 125 22.96 -18.19 -0.14
CA GLY A 125 22.35 -16.84 -0.09
C GLY A 125 20.86 -16.85 0.26
N PHE A 126 20.10 -17.85 -0.19
CA PHE A 126 18.68 -17.98 0.14
C PHE A 126 18.48 -18.47 1.57
N ALA A 127 19.33 -19.39 2.04
CA ALA A 127 19.31 -19.88 3.41
C ALA A 127 19.57 -18.74 4.42
N GLU A 128 20.52 -17.87 4.12
CA GLU A 128 20.82 -16.68 4.93
C GLU A 128 19.64 -15.70 4.93
N ALA A 129 19.12 -15.33 3.76
CA ALA A 129 18.00 -14.41 3.66
C ALA A 129 16.73 -14.94 4.38
N LEU A 130 16.41 -16.23 4.20
CA LEU A 130 15.29 -16.87 4.87
C LEU A 130 15.48 -16.95 6.39
N ALA A 131 16.69 -17.30 6.86
CA ALA A 131 16.98 -17.38 8.28
C ALA A 131 16.90 -16.00 8.96
N VAL A 132 17.44 -14.96 8.32
CA VAL A 132 17.37 -13.56 8.77
C VAL A 132 15.91 -13.11 8.87
N ALA A 133 15.13 -13.28 7.80
CA ALA A 133 13.73 -12.87 7.76
C ALA A 133 12.87 -13.63 8.78
N ALA A 134 13.01 -14.95 8.86
CA ALA A 134 12.22 -15.78 9.76
C ALA A 134 12.59 -15.53 11.23
N ALA A 135 13.89 -15.44 11.56
CA ALA A 135 14.34 -15.21 12.93
C ALA A 135 13.89 -13.83 13.46
N ALA A 136 14.10 -12.78 12.66
CA ALA A 136 13.64 -11.43 13.04
C ALA A 136 12.13 -11.42 13.24
N ASN A 137 11.35 -11.91 12.27
CA ASN A 137 9.89 -11.87 12.32
C ASN A 137 9.32 -12.67 13.50
N LEU A 138 9.80 -13.89 13.74
CA LEU A 138 9.28 -14.74 14.82
C LEU A 138 9.60 -14.19 16.22
N VAL A 139 10.74 -13.52 16.40
CA VAL A 139 11.12 -12.94 17.69
C VAL A 139 10.39 -11.61 17.92
N THR A 140 10.17 -10.79 16.88
CA THR A 140 9.48 -9.50 17.03
C THR A 140 7.96 -9.62 17.00
N ALA A 141 7.40 -10.67 16.38
CA ALA A 141 5.95 -10.83 16.23
C ALA A 141 5.15 -10.74 17.53
N PRO A 142 5.55 -11.36 18.66
CA PRO A 142 4.83 -11.23 19.93
C PRO A 142 4.71 -9.78 20.42
N LEU A 143 5.78 -9.00 20.26
CA LEU A 143 5.79 -7.59 20.66
C LEU A 143 4.92 -6.75 19.72
N ILE A 144 5.02 -6.98 18.40
CA ILE A 144 4.17 -6.32 17.40
C ILE A 144 2.69 -6.62 17.67
N ALA A 145 2.34 -7.89 17.90
CA ALA A 145 0.97 -8.31 18.17
C ALA A 145 0.42 -7.69 19.45
N GLY A 146 1.20 -7.67 20.53
CA GLY A 146 0.78 -7.05 21.78
C GLY A 146 0.63 -5.52 21.71
N LEU A 147 1.36 -4.85 20.83
CA LEU A 147 1.32 -3.39 20.67
C LEU A 147 0.26 -2.91 19.68
N PHE A 148 0.06 -3.65 18.59
CA PHE A 148 -0.72 -3.19 17.43
C PHE A 148 -1.93 -4.08 17.13
N GLY A 149 -2.14 -5.17 17.88
CA GLY A 149 -3.30 -6.06 17.70
C GLY A 149 -3.30 -6.79 16.36
N GLN A 150 -2.13 -7.01 15.75
CA GLN A 150 -2.03 -7.54 14.40
C GLN A 150 -0.86 -8.51 14.23
N VAL A 151 -1.07 -9.57 13.43
CA VAL A 151 -0.04 -10.54 13.05
C VAL A 151 0.02 -10.65 11.52
N SER A 152 1.15 -10.22 10.94
CA SER A 152 1.36 -10.35 9.50
C SER A 152 1.84 -11.74 9.12
N LEU A 153 1.03 -12.45 8.32
CA LEU A 153 1.36 -13.75 7.75
C LEU A 153 2.29 -13.63 6.53
N VAL A 154 2.20 -12.51 5.82
CA VAL A 154 2.98 -12.23 4.60
C VAL A 154 4.35 -11.62 4.89
N ALA A 155 4.68 -11.32 6.14
CA ALA A 155 5.92 -10.64 6.51
C ALA A 155 7.19 -11.38 6.07
N ILE A 156 7.27 -12.70 6.24
CA ILE A 156 8.45 -13.49 5.84
C ILE A 156 8.64 -13.47 4.32
N PRO A 157 7.66 -13.86 3.48
CA PRO A 157 7.84 -13.82 2.03
C PRO A 157 8.05 -12.41 1.50
N ALA A 158 7.37 -11.39 2.03
CA ALA A 158 7.57 -10.00 1.62
C ALA A 158 9.00 -9.53 1.90
N ASN A 159 9.54 -9.80 3.10
CA ASN A 159 10.92 -9.44 3.45
C ASN A 159 11.96 -10.20 2.61
N LEU A 160 11.67 -11.46 2.28
CA LEU A 160 12.55 -12.27 1.43
C LEU A 160 12.60 -11.76 -0.01
N LEU A 161 11.45 -11.35 -0.57
CA LEU A 161 11.37 -10.73 -1.90
C LEU A 161 11.96 -9.32 -1.91
N ALA A 162 11.84 -8.58 -0.80
CA ALA A 162 12.43 -7.25 -0.68
C ALA A 162 13.97 -7.28 -0.58
N ALA A 163 14.53 -8.27 0.11
CA ALA A 163 15.95 -8.33 0.47
C ALA A 163 16.94 -8.06 -0.69
N PRO A 164 16.78 -8.63 -1.91
CA PRO A 164 17.68 -8.37 -3.02
C PRO A 164 17.70 -6.91 -3.49
N ALA A 165 16.60 -6.18 -3.32
CA ALA A 165 16.46 -4.81 -3.80
C ALA A 165 16.85 -3.75 -2.76
N VAL A 166 16.82 -4.08 -1.45
CA VAL A 166 17.14 -3.14 -0.37
C VAL A 166 18.55 -2.59 -0.49
N ALA A 167 19.56 -3.44 -0.73
CA ALA A 167 20.95 -3.00 -0.79
C ALA A 167 21.24 -2.10 -2.00
N PRO A 168 20.87 -2.45 -3.25
CA PRO A 168 20.99 -1.55 -4.39
C PRO A 168 20.25 -0.24 -4.18
N ALA A 169 19.00 -0.29 -3.70
CA ALA A 169 18.20 0.92 -3.47
C ALA A 169 18.84 1.84 -2.42
N THR A 170 19.38 1.28 -1.33
CA THR A 170 20.04 2.05 -0.26
C THR A 170 21.33 2.69 -0.76
N VAL A 171 22.21 1.93 -1.42
CA VAL A 171 23.51 2.44 -1.88
C VAL A 171 23.32 3.52 -2.95
N LEU A 172 22.47 3.26 -3.96
CA LEU A 172 22.21 4.22 -5.03
C LEU A 172 21.44 5.42 -4.53
N GLY A 173 20.50 5.25 -3.59
CA GLY A 173 19.76 6.35 -2.97
C GLY A 173 20.67 7.28 -2.16
N VAL A 174 21.57 6.72 -1.35
CA VAL A 174 22.58 7.51 -0.62
C VAL A 174 23.51 8.24 -1.60
N LEU A 175 23.96 7.58 -2.66
CA LEU A 175 24.80 8.20 -3.69
C LEU A 175 24.07 9.33 -4.43
N ALA A 176 22.81 9.14 -4.80
CA ALA A 176 22.01 10.18 -5.44
C ALA A 176 21.84 11.38 -4.51
N ALA A 177 21.54 11.14 -3.23
CA ALA A 177 21.33 12.19 -2.25
C ALA A 177 22.61 12.99 -1.94
N THR A 178 23.79 12.36 -1.96
CA THR A 178 25.07 13.08 -1.80
C THR A 178 25.47 13.84 -3.06
N LEU A 179 25.11 13.36 -4.25
CA LEU A 179 25.38 14.03 -5.52
C LEU A 179 24.39 15.16 -5.84
N ALA A 180 23.17 15.11 -5.31
CA ALA A 180 22.12 16.08 -5.63
C ALA A 180 22.52 17.55 -5.41
N PRO A 181 23.20 17.94 -4.31
CA PRO A 181 23.66 19.32 -4.13
C PRO A 181 24.81 19.73 -5.05
N LEU A 182 25.58 18.77 -5.57
CA LEU A 182 26.80 19.02 -6.34
C LEU A 182 26.52 19.03 -7.86
N HIS A 183 25.73 18.07 -8.34
CA HIS A 183 25.45 17.89 -9.76
C HIS A 183 24.08 17.22 -9.97
N PRO A 184 22.98 18.00 -10.06
CA PRO A 184 21.62 17.48 -10.16
C PRO A 184 21.41 16.47 -11.30
N GLY A 185 22.00 16.70 -12.47
CA GLY A 185 21.86 15.78 -13.62
C GLY A 185 22.53 14.41 -13.40
N LEU A 186 23.57 14.35 -12.57
CA LEU A 186 24.22 13.08 -12.24
C LEU A 186 23.40 12.35 -11.17
N ALA A 187 22.84 13.08 -10.20
CA ALA A 187 21.91 12.53 -9.23
C ALA A 187 20.66 11.94 -9.93
N GLU A 188 20.11 12.61 -10.94
CA GLU A 188 18.99 12.08 -11.73
C GLU A 188 19.34 10.76 -12.42
N LEU A 189 20.54 10.67 -13.03
CA LEU A 189 21.01 9.43 -13.63
C LEU A 189 21.09 8.28 -12.60
N VAL A 190 21.63 8.55 -11.41
CA VAL A 190 21.71 7.56 -10.31
C VAL A 190 20.31 7.15 -9.84
N VAL A 191 19.36 8.08 -9.74
CA VAL A 191 17.97 7.79 -9.39
C VAL A 191 17.30 6.91 -10.45
N ARG A 192 17.52 7.18 -11.73
CA ARG A 192 16.99 6.33 -12.82
C ARG A 192 17.52 4.90 -12.74
N VAL A 193 18.78 4.71 -12.36
CA VAL A 193 19.38 3.38 -12.11
C VAL A 193 18.82 2.73 -10.83
N ALA A 194 18.49 3.51 -9.80
CA ALA A 194 17.85 3.01 -8.58
C ALA A 194 16.37 2.64 -8.79
N GLY A 195 15.70 3.26 -9.77
CA GLY A 195 14.27 3.13 -10.06
C GLY A 195 13.75 1.69 -10.12
N PRO A 196 14.39 0.75 -10.83
CA PRO A 196 13.98 -0.66 -10.84
C PRO A 196 13.98 -1.32 -9.45
N ALA A 197 14.99 -1.04 -8.62
CA ALA A 197 15.05 -1.61 -7.27
C ALA A 197 13.96 -1.03 -6.36
N VAL A 198 13.73 0.28 -6.42
CA VAL A 198 12.68 0.95 -5.64
C VAL A 198 11.28 0.52 -6.11
N SER A 199 11.05 0.45 -7.42
CA SER A 199 9.77 0.00 -7.97
C SER A 199 9.49 -1.47 -7.63
N TRP A 200 10.51 -2.33 -7.58
CA TRP A 200 10.35 -3.69 -7.04
C TRP A 200 9.92 -3.70 -5.57
N LEU A 201 10.57 -2.92 -4.71
CA LEU A 201 10.18 -2.81 -3.30
C LEU A 201 8.73 -2.32 -3.14
N VAL A 202 8.32 -1.32 -3.92
CA VAL A 202 6.95 -0.82 -3.96
C VAL A 202 5.98 -1.88 -4.48
N GLY A 203 6.38 -2.62 -5.53
CA GLY A 203 5.61 -3.73 -6.08
C GLY A 203 5.36 -4.81 -5.03
N VAL A 204 6.41 -5.28 -4.35
CA VAL A 204 6.31 -6.28 -3.27
C VAL A 204 5.39 -5.78 -2.16
N ALA A 205 5.54 -4.51 -1.73
CA ALA A 205 4.70 -3.93 -0.68
C ALA A 205 3.22 -3.86 -1.09
N ARG A 206 2.92 -3.39 -2.32
CA ARG A 206 1.55 -3.30 -2.84
C ARG A 206 0.89 -4.67 -2.96
N HIS A 207 1.61 -5.66 -3.50
CA HIS A 207 1.08 -7.02 -3.61
C HIS A 207 0.88 -7.67 -2.24
N ALA A 208 1.80 -7.46 -1.29
CA ALA A 208 1.64 -7.97 0.07
C ALA A 208 0.46 -7.33 0.81
N ALA A 209 0.15 -6.05 0.54
CA ALA A 209 -0.94 -5.32 1.17
C ALA A 209 -2.34 -5.80 0.71
N VAL A 210 -2.46 -6.30 -0.52
CA VAL A 210 -3.74 -6.80 -1.06
C VAL A 210 -3.95 -8.30 -0.85
N VAL A 211 -3.04 -9.00 -0.16
CA VAL A 211 -3.24 -10.41 0.16
C VAL A 211 -4.41 -10.53 1.15
N PRO A 212 -5.51 -11.20 0.79
CA PRO A 212 -6.63 -11.41 1.71
C PRO A 212 -6.14 -12.16 2.95
N ASP A 213 -6.55 -11.70 4.14
CA ASP A 213 -6.11 -12.25 5.43
C ASP A 213 -4.58 -12.25 5.62
N GLY A 214 -3.85 -11.42 4.86
CA GLY A 214 -2.39 -11.29 4.96
C GLY A 214 -1.94 -10.70 6.30
N VAL A 215 -2.84 -9.99 6.98
CA VAL A 215 -2.74 -9.55 8.36
C VAL A 215 -3.95 -10.11 9.09
N LEU A 216 -3.70 -10.82 10.19
CA LEU A 216 -4.75 -11.31 11.08
C LEU A 216 -4.89 -10.36 12.26
N ASP A 217 -6.12 -10.02 12.59
CA ASP A 217 -6.44 -9.35 13.85
C ASP A 217 -6.10 -10.26 15.03
N TRP A 218 -5.46 -9.68 16.03
CA TRP A 218 -5.01 -10.34 17.24
C TRP A 218 -5.38 -9.48 18.44
N PRO A 219 -5.68 -10.05 19.62
CA PRO A 219 -5.95 -9.24 20.80
C PRO A 219 -4.77 -8.31 21.12
N GLU A 220 -5.06 -7.12 21.63
CA GLU A 220 -4.03 -6.18 22.08
C GLU A 220 -3.57 -6.49 23.51
N GLY A 221 -2.38 -5.97 23.86
CA GLY A 221 -1.84 -6.00 25.22
C GLY A 221 -0.82 -7.10 25.50
N ALA A 222 -0.17 -6.99 26.66
CA ALA A 222 0.95 -7.86 27.04
C ALA A 222 0.56 -9.35 27.14
N ALA A 223 -0.66 -9.66 27.60
CA ALA A 223 -1.17 -11.03 27.69
C ALA A 223 -1.30 -11.67 26.30
N ALA A 224 -1.75 -10.90 25.31
CA ALA A 224 -1.89 -11.35 23.93
C ALA A 224 -0.52 -11.57 23.27
N GLY A 225 0.45 -10.70 23.54
CA GLY A 225 1.84 -10.90 23.14
C GLY A 225 2.43 -12.18 23.75
N LEU A 226 2.21 -12.43 25.04
CA LEU A 226 2.67 -13.66 25.72
C LEU A 226 1.99 -14.92 25.17
N LEU A 227 0.70 -14.84 24.86
CA LEU A 227 -0.04 -15.92 24.19
C LEU A 227 0.61 -16.27 22.85
N LEU A 228 0.94 -15.26 22.03
CA LEU A 228 1.60 -15.50 20.75
C LEU A 228 3.02 -16.06 20.94
N ALA A 229 3.79 -15.53 21.89
CA ALA A 229 5.13 -16.02 22.21
C ALA A 229 5.11 -17.50 22.63
N THR A 230 4.19 -17.88 23.52
CA THR A 230 4.03 -19.27 23.97
C THR A 230 3.57 -20.18 22.84
N PHE A 231 2.63 -19.72 21.99
CA PHE A 231 2.19 -20.45 20.81
C PHE A 231 3.35 -20.70 19.82
N VAL A 232 4.15 -19.68 19.53
CA VAL A 232 5.34 -19.80 18.66
C VAL A 232 6.35 -20.78 19.27
N ALA A 233 6.67 -20.65 20.56
CA ALA A 233 7.60 -21.54 21.25
C ALA A 233 7.12 -23.00 21.27
N ALA A 234 5.84 -23.22 21.58
CA ALA A 234 5.21 -24.54 21.57
C ALA A 234 5.23 -25.15 20.16
N THR A 235 4.95 -24.35 19.14
CA THR A 235 5.01 -24.77 17.73
C THR A 235 6.42 -25.18 17.34
N LEU A 236 7.43 -24.37 17.65
CA LEU A 236 8.83 -24.69 17.37
C LEU A 236 9.30 -25.96 18.09
N LEU A 237 8.84 -26.19 19.33
CA LEU A 237 9.13 -27.40 20.09
C LEU A 237 8.43 -28.63 19.48
N ALA A 238 7.14 -28.50 19.16
CA ALA A 238 6.35 -29.57 18.55
C ALA A 238 6.89 -29.97 17.16
N LEU A 239 7.33 -28.99 16.36
CA LEU A 239 7.99 -29.21 15.08
C LEU A 239 9.32 -29.95 15.21
N ARG A 240 9.88 -30.18 16.40
CA ARG A 240 11.02 -31.11 16.54
C ARG A 240 10.60 -32.55 16.25
N ALA A 241 9.36 -32.94 16.51
CA ALA A 241 8.85 -34.28 16.24
C ALA A 241 8.54 -34.49 14.74
N ARG A 242 9.09 -35.55 14.15
CA ARG A 242 8.90 -35.86 12.70
C ARG A 242 7.43 -35.99 12.32
N ARG A 243 6.59 -36.60 13.17
CA ARG A 243 5.15 -36.77 12.92
C ARG A 243 4.43 -35.41 12.81
N VAL A 244 4.73 -34.48 13.71
CA VAL A 244 4.15 -33.14 13.71
C VAL A 244 4.59 -32.36 12.48
N ARG A 245 5.85 -32.46 12.04
CA ARG A 245 6.30 -31.82 10.78
C ARG A 245 5.52 -32.30 9.58
N VAL A 246 5.28 -33.62 9.48
CA VAL A 246 4.53 -34.20 8.36
C VAL A 246 3.06 -33.76 8.39
N LEU A 247 2.42 -33.78 9.56
CA LEU A 247 1.04 -33.31 9.70
C LEU A 247 0.91 -31.81 9.42
N ALA A 248 1.83 -30.99 9.93
CA ALA A 248 1.85 -29.55 9.67
C ALA A 248 2.09 -29.25 8.18
N ALA A 249 3.01 -29.96 7.52
CA ALA A 249 3.22 -29.81 6.08
C ALA A 249 1.99 -30.25 5.27
N ALA A 250 1.34 -31.36 5.67
CA ALA A 250 0.12 -31.83 5.02
C ALA A 250 -1.05 -30.86 5.22
N ALA A 251 -1.22 -30.30 6.42
CA ALA A 251 -2.23 -29.29 6.72
C ALA A 251 -1.98 -27.98 5.96
N ALA A 252 -0.73 -27.51 5.92
CA ALA A 252 -0.35 -26.33 5.14
C ALA A 252 -0.58 -26.53 3.64
N LEU A 253 -0.24 -27.71 3.11
CA LEU A 253 -0.49 -28.06 1.71
C LEU A 253 -1.99 -28.18 1.43
N GLY A 254 -2.77 -28.79 2.33
CA GLY A 254 -4.23 -28.88 2.22
C GLY A 254 -4.88 -27.50 2.24
N ALA A 255 -4.48 -26.64 3.17
CA ALA A 255 -4.93 -25.26 3.22
C ALA A 255 -4.57 -24.50 1.94
N LEU A 256 -3.35 -24.65 1.41
CA LEU A 256 -2.93 -24.06 0.15
C LEU A 256 -3.80 -24.54 -1.02
N LEU A 257 -4.05 -25.85 -1.11
CA LEU A 257 -4.83 -26.47 -2.19
C LEU A 257 -6.32 -26.13 -2.13
N VAL A 258 -6.86 -25.76 -0.96
CA VAL A 258 -8.27 -25.39 -0.81
C VAL A 258 -8.45 -23.87 -0.90
N LEU A 259 -7.66 -23.11 -0.15
CA LEU A 259 -7.81 -21.65 -0.04
C LEU A 259 -7.37 -20.92 -1.31
N VAL A 260 -6.32 -21.38 -2.01
CA VAL A 260 -5.87 -20.71 -3.24
C VAL A 260 -6.95 -20.82 -4.35
N PRO A 261 -7.45 -22.01 -4.73
CA PRO A 261 -8.46 -22.09 -5.79
C PRO A 261 -9.77 -21.40 -5.42
N THR A 262 -10.24 -21.51 -4.18
CA THR A 262 -11.49 -20.86 -3.74
C THR A 262 -11.41 -19.33 -3.71
N ARG A 263 -10.22 -18.77 -3.54
CA ARG A 263 -9.98 -17.31 -3.58
C ARG A 263 -9.76 -16.78 -5.00
N TYR A 264 -9.10 -17.54 -5.87
CA TYR A 264 -8.86 -17.13 -7.27
C TYR A 264 -10.00 -17.51 -8.23
N VAL A 265 -10.78 -18.52 -7.86
CA VAL A 265 -11.98 -18.99 -8.56
C VAL A 265 -13.11 -18.92 -7.55
N THR A 266 -13.70 -17.74 -7.35
CA THR A 266 -14.95 -17.62 -6.61
C THR A 266 -16.06 -18.25 -7.46
N PRO A 267 -16.57 -19.45 -7.11
CA PRO A 267 -17.63 -20.06 -7.88
C PRO A 267 -18.86 -19.15 -7.81
N GLY A 268 -19.40 -18.75 -8.97
CA GLY A 268 -20.59 -17.91 -9.03
C GLY A 268 -20.36 -16.39 -8.98
N TRP A 269 -19.12 -15.90 -9.20
CA TRP A 269 -18.87 -14.48 -9.46
C TRP A 269 -18.80 -14.16 -10.97
N PRO A 270 -19.45 -13.07 -11.44
CA PRO A 270 -20.42 -12.27 -10.71
C PRO A 270 -21.72 -13.04 -10.47
N ALA A 271 -22.45 -12.66 -9.43
CA ALA A 271 -23.76 -13.25 -9.13
C ALA A 271 -24.69 -13.10 -10.35
N THR A 272 -25.50 -14.11 -10.63
CA THR A 272 -26.50 -14.02 -11.70
C THR A 272 -27.49 -12.91 -11.39
N GLY A 273 -27.64 -11.94 -12.30
CA GLY A 273 -28.53 -10.80 -12.10
C GLY A 273 -27.95 -9.69 -11.21
N TRP A 274 -26.63 -9.57 -11.10
CA TRP A 274 -25.99 -8.40 -10.46
C TRP A 274 -26.49 -7.10 -11.09
N ALA A 275 -26.77 -6.10 -10.26
CA ALA A 275 -27.21 -4.77 -10.71
C ALA A 275 -26.08 -3.75 -10.67
N VAL A 276 -25.25 -3.80 -9.61
CA VAL A 276 -24.11 -2.90 -9.39
C VAL A 276 -22.92 -3.69 -8.87
N VAL A 277 -21.72 -3.34 -9.34
CA VAL A 277 -20.45 -3.86 -8.83
C VAL A 277 -19.50 -2.70 -8.59
N ALA A 278 -19.02 -2.55 -7.35
CA ALA A 278 -17.87 -1.70 -7.05
C ALA A 278 -16.59 -2.49 -7.36
N CYS A 279 -15.79 -1.99 -8.30
CA CYS A 279 -14.51 -2.59 -8.65
C CYS A 279 -13.46 -2.23 -7.60
N ASP A 280 -12.65 -3.22 -7.20
CA ASP A 280 -11.48 -2.99 -6.37
C ASP A 280 -10.36 -2.33 -7.20
N VAL A 281 -10.32 -1.00 -7.15
CA VAL A 281 -9.33 -0.16 -7.85
C VAL A 281 -8.32 0.49 -6.88
N GLY A 282 -8.35 0.12 -5.60
CA GLY A 282 -7.54 0.73 -4.56
C GLY A 282 -8.17 2.00 -3.98
N GLN A 283 -7.44 3.12 -4.04
CA GLN A 283 -7.93 4.44 -3.64
C GLN A 283 -8.59 5.11 -4.86
N GLY A 284 -9.88 5.43 -4.78
CA GLY A 284 -10.68 5.96 -5.89
C GLY A 284 -11.93 5.13 -6.18
N ASP A 285 -12.72 5.57 -7.16
CA ASP A 285 -13.98 4.94 -7.55
C ASP A 285 -13.92 4.25 -8.91
N ALA A 286 -14.59 3.10 -9.01
CA ALA A 286 -15.03 2.52 -10.27
C ALA A 286 -16.24 1.62 -10.02
N LEU A 287 -17.44 2.06 -10.43
CA LEU A 287 -18.69 1.33 -10.24
C LEU A 287 -19.29 0.95 -11.58
N VAL A 288 -19.63 -0.33 -11.74
CA VAL A 288 -20.24 -0.88 -12.94
C VAL A 288 -21.71 -1.12 -12.67
N LEU A 289 -22.58 -0.58 -13.52
CA LEU A 289 -24.03 -0.73 -13.48
C LEU A 289 -24.47 -1.63 -14.63
N ALA A 290 -25.12 -2.75 -14.30
CA ALA A 290 -25.63 -3.67 -15.29
C ALA A 290 -26.81 -3.06 -16.05
N THR A 291 -26.89 -3.37 -17.34
CA THR A 291 -28.15 -3.27 -18.07
C THR A 291 -28.78 -4.67 -18.18
N ALA A 292 -30.05 -4.75 -18.53
CA ALA A 292 -30.71 -6.02 -18.84
C ALA A 292 -30.15 -6.70 -20.12
N GLN A 293 -29.23 -6.05 -20.83
CA GLN A 293 -28.55 -6.63 -21.99
C GLN A 293 -27.22 -7.28 -21.56
N PRO A 294 -27.02 -8.59 -21.83
CA PRO A 294 -25.78 -9.28 -21.49
C PRO A 294 -24.54 -8.60 -22.08
N GLY A 295 -23.51 -8.45 -21.24
CA GLY A 295 -22.23 -7.85 -21.61
C GLY A 295 -22.28 -6.34 -21.87
N ARG A 296 -23.41 -5.66 -21.62
CA ARG A 296 -23.57 -4.21 -21.72
C ARG A 296 -23.78 -3.57 -20.34
N ALA A 297 -22.98 -2.56 -20.02
CA ALA A 297 -23.01 -1.86 -18.74
C ALA A 297 -22.81 -0.34 -18.89
N VAL A 298 -23.08 0.40 -17.83
CA VAL A 298 -22.59 1.78 -17.63
C VAL A 298 -21.49 1.72 -16.58
N LEU A 299 -20.39 2.44 -16.81
CA LEU A 299 -19.30 2.58 -15.85
C LEU A 299 -19.32 3.99 -15.27
N VAL A 300 -19.19 4.12 -13.96
CA VAL A 300 -19.06 5.38 -13.24
C VAL A 300 -17.71 5.39 -12.56
N ASP A 301 -16.86 6.33 -12.98
CA ASP A 301 -15.44 6.41 -12.66
C ASP A 301 -14.60 5.19 -13.04
N THR A 302 -13.28 5.33 -13.00
CA THR A 302 -12.35 4.36 -13.59
C THR A 302 -11.19 3.99 -12.69
N GLY A 303 -11.11 4.57 -11.49
CA GLY A 303 -10.01 4.35 -10.57
C GLY A 303 -8.70 5.03 -11.00
N PRO A 304 -7.61 4.86 -10.22
CA PRO A 304 -6.30 5.44 -10.50
C PRO A 304 -5.51 4.69 -11.57
N GLN A 305 -5.84 3.44 -11.87
CA GLN A 305 -4.99 2.54 -12.66
C GLN A 305 -5.78 1.76 -13.73
N ALA A 306 -5.32 1.84 -14.97
CA ALA A 306 -5.93 1.18 -16.12
C ALA A 306 -6.08 -0.34 -15.97
N GLY A 307 -5.15 -1.01 -15.28
CA GLY A 307 -5.19 -2.47 -15.13
C GLY A 307 -6.34 -2.97 -14.25
N ALA A 308 -6.65 -2.24 -13.16
CA ALA A 308 -7.62 -2.68 -12.17
C ALA A 308 -9.06 -2.67 -12.73
N VAL A 309 -9.47 -1.54 -13.31
CA VAL A 309 -10.79 -1.42 -13.94
C VAL A 309 -10.94 -2.35 -15.14
N ALA A 310 -9.89 -2.53 -15.96
CA ALA A 310 -9.92 -3.45 -17.09
C ALA A 310 -10.16 -4.90 -16.64
N SER A 311 -9.43 -5.35 -15.61
CA SER A 311 -9.59 -6.69 -15.03
C SER A 311 -10.98 -6.88 -14.42
N CYS A 312 -11.52 -5.88 -13.74
CA CYS A 312 -12.88 -5.91 -13.20
C CYS A 312 -13.92 -6.11 -14.32
N LEU A 313 -13.87 -5.28 -15.35
CA LEU A 313 -14.79 -5.35 -16.49
C LEU A 313 -14.67 -6.69 -17.25
N ASP A 314 -13.46 -7.24 -17.38
CA ASP A 314 -13.24 -8.56 -17.99
C ASP A 314 -13.88 -9.69 -17.16
N ARG A 315 -13.71 -9.65 -15.83
CA ARG A 315 -14.35 -10.62 -14.92
C ARG A 315 -15.87 -10.53 -14.94
N LEU A 316 -16.43 -9.34 -15.19
CA LEU A 316 -17.87 -9.13 -15.35
C LEU A 316 -18.38 -9.51 -16.75
N GLY A 317 -17.49 -9.84 -17.69
CA GLY A 317 -17.85 -10.13 -19.07
C GLY A 317 -18.40 -8.91 -19.83
N VAL A 318 -18.02 -7.69 -19.41
CA VAL A 318 -18.47 -6.45 -20.05
C VAL A 318 -17.67 -6.22 -21.32
N GLN A 319 -18.36 -6.27 -22.45
CA GLN A 319 -17.81 -6.05 -23.79
C GLN A 319 -18.22 -4.68 -24.35
N ARG A 320 -19.35 -4.14 -23.86
CA ARG A 320 -19.94 -2.89 -24.34
C ARG A 320 -20.21 -1.94 -23.18
N LEU A 321 -19.63 -0.76 -23.22
CA LEU A 321 -19.92 0.32 -22.30
C LEU A 321 -20.89 1.30 -22.98
N ALA A 322 -22.13 1.31 -22.50
CA ALA A 322 -23.16 2.19 -23.00
C ALA A 322 -22.87 3.66 -22.68
N LEU A 323 -22.16 3.89 -21.57
CA LEU A 323 -21.67 5.17 -21.12
C LEU A 323 -20.53 4.94 -20.13
N VAL A 324 -19.50 5.78 -20.16
CA VAL A 324 -18.55 5.94 -19.06
C VAL A 324 -18.75 7.33 -18.48
N VAL A 325 -19.23 7.44 -17.25
CA VAL A 325 -19.39 8.71 -16.55
C VAL A 325 -18.15 8.93 -15.69
N LEU A 326 -17.53 10.10 -15.81
CA LEU A 326 -16.47 10.56 -14.91
C LEU A 326 -17.07 11.63 -14.00
N SER A 327 -17.11 11.37 -12.69
CA SER A 327 -17.74 12.22 -11.69
C SER A 327 -17.01 13.57 -11.61
N HIS A 328 -15.70 13.54 -11.41
CA HIS A 328 -14.80 14.70 -11.40
C HIS A 328 -13.41 14.32 -11.94
N LEU A 329 -12.48 15.28 -11.95
CA LEU A 329 -11.20 15.16 -12.67
C LEU A 329 -9.98 14.88 -11.76
N HIS A 330 -10.19 14.20 -10.63
CA HIS A 330 -9.06 13.67 -9.85
C HIS A 330 -8.51 12.37 -10.45
N ALA A 331 -7.21 12.15 -10.20
CA ALA A 331 -6.44 11.08 -10.82
C ALA A 331 -6.97 9.69 -10.44
N ASP A 332 -7.52 9.55 -9.24
CA ASP A 332 -8.13 8.35 -8.69
C ASP A 332 -9.54 8.05 -9.23
N HIS A 333 -10.12 8.96 -10.04
CA HIS A 333 -11.38 8.72 -10.76
C HIS A 333 -11.17 8.54 -12.27
N ILE A 334 -10.19 9.22 -12.86
CA ILE A 334 -9.96 9.22 -14.32
C ILE A 334 -8.77 8.38 -14.79
N GLY A 335 -7.85 8.02 -13.89
CA GLY A 335 -6.56 7.40 -14.25
C GLY A 335 -6.70 6.04 -14.94
N GLY A 336 -7.82 5.35 -14.74
CA GLY A 336 -8.13 4.07 -15.35
C GLY A 336 -8.82 4.15 -16.71
N LEU A 337 -9.16 5.33 -17.21
CA LEU A 337 -9.97 5.50 -18.42
C LEU A 337 -9.42 4.73 -19.63
N ALA A 338 -8.11 4.83 -19.89
CA ALA A 338 -7.48 4.10 -20.99
C ALA A 338 -7.61 2.56 -20.87
N GLY A 339 -7.77 2.03 -19.65
CA GLY A 339 -8.04 0.61 -19.40
C GLY A 339 -9.50 0.24 -19.61
N ALA A 340 -10.43 1.11 -19.24
CA ALA A 340 -11.86 0.92 -19.50
C ALA A 340 -12.18 0.85 -21.00
N LEU A 341 -11.58 1.75 -21.80
CA LEU A 341 -11.81 1.83 -23.25
C LEU A 341 -11.14 0.69 -24.05
N ARG A 342 -10.09 0.07 -23.50
CA ARG A 342 -9.28 -0.89 -24.24
C ARG A 342 -10.05 -2.16 -24.55
N GLY A 343 -10.15 -2.48 -25.84
CA GLY A 343 -10.76 -3.75 -26.30
C GLY A 343 -12.27 -3.84 -26.10
N ARG A 344 -12.95 -2.72 -25.84
CA ARG A 344 -14.40 -2.64 -25.63
C ARG A 344 -15.06 -1.67 -26.59
N GLU A 345 -16.31 -1.93 -26.93
CA GLU A 345 -17.14 -0.96 -27.65
C GLU A 345 -17.69 0.05 -26.64
N VAL A 346 -17.34 1.33 -26.80
CA VAL A 346 -17.75 2.39 -25.88
C VAL A 346 -18.54 3.43 -26.65
N ALA A 347 -19.80 3.60 -26.31
CA ALA A 347 -20.68 4.52 -27.05
C ALA A 347 -20.33 5.99 -26.78
N ALA A 348 -20.00 6.34 -25.53
CA ALA A 348 -19.58 7.68 -25.14
C ALA A 348 -18.89 7.70 -23.78
N VAL A 349 -18.06 8.73 -23.55
CA VAL A 349 -17.62 9.15 -22.21
C VAL A 349 -18.35 10.45 -21.87
N ALA A 350 -18.77 10.62 -20.63
CA ALA A 350 -19.51 11.79 -20.19
C ALA A 350 -18.92 12.41 -18.91
N LEU A 351 -19.03 13.72 -18.81
CA LEU A 351 -18.51 14.55 -17.71
C LEU A 351 -19.57 15.56 -17.30
N GLY A 352 -19.57 15.98 -16.03
CA GLY A 352 -20.35 17.12 -15.57
C GLY A 352 -19.87 18.45 -16.16
N PRO A 353 -20.34 19.59 -15.65
CA PRO A 353 -19.86 20.92 -16.09
C PRO A 353 -18.42 21.25 -15.65
N GLY A 354 -17.87 20.58 -14.64
CA GLY A 354 -16.50 20.81 -14.14
C GLY A 354 -15.40 20.54 -15.17
N ARG A 355 -14.45 21.47 -15.31
CA ARG A 355 -13.30 21.39 -16.25
C ARG A 355 -11.94 21.56 -15.58
N SER A 356 -11.92 21.60 -14.24
CA SER A 356 -10.71 21.75 -13.44
C SER A 356 -10.28 20.39 -12.87
N PRO A 357 -8.96 20.12 -12.78
CA PRO A 357 -7.89 20.95 -13.32
C PRO A 357 -7.77 20.82 -14.87
N PRO A 358 -7.33 21.86 -15.59
CA PRO A 358 -7.31 21.86 -17.07
C PRO A 358 -6.46 20.74 -17.68
N TRP A 359 -5.38 20.34 -17.01
CA TRP A 359 -4.50 19.26 -17.49
C TRP A 359 -5.22 17.91 -17.51
N ALA A 360 -6.04 17.62 -16.49
CA ALA A 360 -6.79 16.38 -16.37
C ALA A 360 -7.89 16.32 -17.43
N PHE A 361 -8.59 17.44 -17.66
CA PHE A 361 -9.56 17.54 -18.76
C PHE A 361 -8.91 17.32 -20.13
N ALA A 362 -7.71 17.88 -20.35
CA ALA A 362 -6.96 17.68 -21.58
C ALA A 362 -6.51 16.21 -21.77
N GLU A 363 -6.20 15.51 -20.68
CA GLU A 363 -5.87 14.08 -20.69
C GLU A 363 -7.08 13.20 -21.04
N VAL A 364 -8.24 13.47 -20.45
CA VAL A 364 -9.49 12.78 -20.82
C VAL A 364 -9.79 12.97 -22.30
N ARG A 365 -9.75 14.23 -22.80
CA ARG A 365 -9.98 14.53 -24.22
C ARG A 365 -9.02 13.80 -25.16
N ARG A 366 -7.74 13.72 -24.79
CA ARG A 366 -6.72 13.02 -25.58
C ARG A 366 -7.00 11.53 -25.62
N THR A 367 -7.35 10.95 -24.48
CA THR A 367 -7.64 9.52 -24.34
C THR A 367 -8.89 9.12 -25.12
N THR A 368 -9.97 9.89 -25.04
CA THR A 368 -11.20 9.62 -25.78
C THR A 368 -11.03 9.83 -27.28
N ALA A 369 -10.33 10.89 -27.71
CA ALA A 369 -10.03 11.13 -29.11
C ALA A 369 -9.16 10.01 -29.72
N ALA A 370 -8.15 9.53 -28.99
CA ALA A 370 -7.32 8.41 -29.43
C ALA A 370 -8.11 7.10 -29.59
N ALA A 371 -9.17 6.92 -28.78
CA ALA A 371 -10.07 5.78 -28.86
C ALA A 371 -11.24 5.96 -29.85
N GLY A 372 -11.40 7.15 -30.46
CA GLY A 372 -12.54 7.47 -31.33
C GLY A 372 -13.88 7.53 -30.60
N VAL A 373 -13.87 7.77 -29.28
CA VAL A 373 -15.09 7.78 -28.44
C VAL A 373 -15.55 9.22 -28.22
N PRO A 374 -16.83 9.55 -28.46
CA PRO A 374 -17.34 10.90 -28.26
C PRO A 374 -17.38 11.28 -26.77
N LEU A 375 -17.13 12.55 -26.49
CA LEU A 375 -17.23 13.14 -25.16
C LEU A 375 -18.54 13.93 -25.05
N LEU A 376 -19.37 13.59 -24.06
CA LEU A 376 -20.68 14.21 -23.80
C LEU A 376 -20.63 15.04 -22.51
N ALA A 377 -21.51 16.04 -22.43
CA ALA A 377 -21.72 16.82 -21.22
C ALA A 377 -23.01 16.35 -20.52
N LEU A 378 -22.90 16.06 -19.23
CA LEU A 378 -24.03 15.82 -18.34
C LEU A 378 -24.44 17.13 -17.67
N ALA A 379 -25.74 17.30 -17.51
CA ALA A 379 -26.35 18.41 -16.78
C ALA A 379 -27.38 17.87 -15.80
N ALA A 380 -27.53 18.54 -14.66
CA ALA A 380 -28.57 18.23 -13.68
C ALA A 380 -29.96 18.22 -14.33
N GLY A 381 -30.82 17.29 -13.88
CA GLY A 381 -32.15 17.05 -14.43
C GLY A 381 -32.19 16.17 -15.67
N GLN A 382 -31.04 15.77 -16.24
CA GLN A 382 -31.01 14.80 -17.34
C GLN A 382 -31.36 13.39 -16.84
N ARG A 383 -32.18 12.68 -17.63
CA ARG A 383 -32.52 11.28 -17.43
C ARG A 383 -32.04 10.44 -18.61
N LEU A 384 -31.23 9.42 -18.34
CA LEU A 384 -30.70 8.47 -19.30
C LEU A 384 -31.29 7.09 -19.02
N SER A 385 -31.66 6.33 -20.05
CA SER A 385 -32.30 5.02 -19.86
C SER A 385 -31.75 3.97 -20.82
N TRP A 386 -31.52 2.79 -20.26
CA TRP A 386 -31.26 1.54 -20.95
C TRP A 386 -32.21 0.47 -20.39
N PRO A 387 -32.43 -0.65 -21.09
CA PRO A 387 -33.19 -1.76 -20.53
C PRO A 387 -32.63 -2.16 -19.16
N GLY A 388 -33.45 -2.15 -18.11
CA GLY A 388 -33.05 -2.50 -16.75
C GLY A 388 -32.15 -1.50 -16.03
N LEU A 389 -31.95 -0.27 -16.55
CA LEU A 389 -31.18 0.77 -15.89
C LEU A 389 -31.70 2.16 -16.25
N VAL A 390 -32.05 2.97 -15.25
CA VAL A 390 -32.33 4.40 -15.42
C VAL A 390 -31.33 5.19 -14.59
N LEU A 391 -30.70 6.21 -15.19
CA LEU A 391 -29.79 7.13 -14.51
C LEU A 391 -30.38 8.55 -14.53
N ASP A 392 -30.61 9.08 -13.34
CA ASP A 392 -30.98 10.47 -13.12
C ASP A 392 -29.73 11.26 -12.69
N VAL A 393 -29.41 12.32 -13.42
CA VAL A 393 -28.31 13.24 -13.08
C VAL A 393 -28.86 14.28 -12.11
N LEU A 394 -28.43 14.21 -10.85
CA LEU A 394 -28.95 15.07 -9.79
C LEU A 394 -28.16 16.38 -9.65
N GLY A 395 -26.85 16.35 -9.93
CA GLY A 395 -26.00 17.51 -9.79
C GLY A 395 -24.64 17.35 -10.47
N PRO A 396 -23.82 18.41 -10.50
CA PRO A 396 -24.11 19.74 -9.95
C PRO A 396 -24.96 20.59 -10.93
N GLU A 397 -25.84 21.45 -10.42
CA GLU A 397 -26.60 22.41 -11.26
C GLU A 397 -25.71 23.54 -11.79
N GLN A 398 -24.77 24.00 -10.96
CA GLN A 398 -23.78 25.02 -11.29
C GLN A 398 -22.43 24.62 -10.71
N VAL A 399 -21.35 24.90 -11.44
CA VAL A 399 -19.99 24.84 -10.90
C VAL A 399 -19.47 26.28 -10.85
N PRO A 400 -19.15 26.82 -9.67
CA PRO A 400 -18.62 28.18 -9.57
C PRO A 400 -17.37 28.34 -10.45
N PRO A 401 -17.24 29.43 -11.21
CA PRO A 401 -15.98 29.70 -11.91
C PRO A 401 -14.87 29.90 -10.87
N PRO A 402 -13.65 29.40 -11.12
CA PRO A 402 -12.54 29.60 -10.19
C PRO A 402 -12.30 31.10 -9.97
N SER A 403 -12.25 31.52 -8.70
CA SER A 403 -12.02 32.89 -8.27
C SER A 403 -10.56 33.34 -8.50
N GLY A 404 -10.19 33.52 -9.77
CA GLY A 404 -8.93 34.17 -10.15
C GLY A 404 -7.80 33.24 -10.58
N ALA A 405 -6.85 33.80 -11.34
CA ALA A 405 -5.79 33.08 -12.04
C ALA A 405 -4.64 32.57 -11.13
N ALA A 406 -4.62 32.96 -9.85
CA ALA A 406 -3.57 32.59 -8.88
C ALA A 406 -4.01 31.45 -7.93
N GLU A 407 -5.29 31.10 -7.88
CA GLU A 407 -5.86 29.98 -7.12
C GLU A 407 -6.01 28.71 -8.00
N ALA A 408 -5.40 28.71 -9.19
CA ALA A 408 -5.44 27.61 -10.14
C ALA A 408 -4.54 26.41 -9.75
N GLU A 409 -3.81 26.50 -8.62
CA GLU A 409 -3.49 25.34 -7.78
C GLU A 409 -4.74 25.07 -6.90
N VAL A 410 -5.74 24.53 -7.58
CA VAL A 410 -7.16 24.46 -7.21
C VAL A 410 -7.35 23.73 -5.89
N ASP A 411 -8.01 24.38 -4.94
CA ASP A 411 -8.56 23.74 -3.75
C ASP A 411 -9.27 22.43 -4.13
N GLY A 412 -8.80 21.30 -3.56
CA GLY A 412 -9.33 19.96 -3.87
C GLY A 412 -10.84 19.89 -3.66
N SER A 413 -11.37 20.65 -2.70
CA SER A 413 -12.79 20.77 -2.41
C SER A 413 -13.61 21.29 -3.59
N VAL A 414 -13.07 22.24 -4.38
CA VAL A 414 -13.78 22.79 -5.56
C VAL A 414 -13.91 21.74 -6.67
N VAL A 415 -12.87 20.92 -6.87
CA VAL A 415 -12.91 19.85 -7.87
C VAL A 415 -13.86 18.73 -7.41
N ASN A 416 -13.82 18.40 -6.11
CA ASN A 416 -14.69 17.44 -5.46
C ASN A 416 -16.17 17.82 -5.53
N ASN A 417 -16.50 19.08 -5.22
CA ASN A 417 -17.86 19.63 -5.32
C ASN A 417 -18.38 19.76 -6.76
N ALA A 418 -17.52 19.60 -7.77
CA ALA A 418 -17.93 19.49 -9.16
C ALA A 418 -18.32 18.06 -9.58
N SER A 419 -18.32 17.10 -8.64
CA SER A 419 -18.68 15.70 -8.87
C SER A 419 -20.10 15.56 -9.42
N VAL A 420 -20.23 14.83 -10.53
CA VAL A 420 -21.54 14.41 -11.03
C VAL A 420 -22.18 13.45 -10.04
N VAL A 421 -23.35 13.83 -9.52
CA VAL A 421 -24.15 12.98 -8.64
C VAL A 421 -25.24 12.28 -9.45
N LEU A 422 -25.31 10.97 -9.35
CA LEU A 422 -26.24 10.13 -10.11
C LEU A 422 -27.10 9.30 -9.17
N ARG A 423 -28.38 9.18 -9.49
CA ARG A 423 -29.24 8.15 -8.93
C ARG A 423 -29.53 7.09 -9.99
N ALA A 424 -29.15 5.85 -9.71
CA ALA A 424 -29.37 4.69 -10.55
C ALA A 424 -30.56 3.88 -10.06
N ALA A 425 -31.59 3.72 -10.88
CA ALA A 425 -32.69 2.80 -10.64
C ALA A 425 -32.47 1.50 -11.42
N THR A 426 -32.47 0.38 -10.70
CA THR A 426 -32.25 -0.97 -11.21
C THR A 426 -33.37 -1.91 -10.76
N PRO A 427 -33.52 -3.12 -11.35
CA PRO A 427 -34.48 -4.12 -10.89
C PRO A 427 -34.25 -4.57 -9.44
N ALA A 428 -33.04 -4.43 -8.90
CA ALA A 428 -32.69 -4.83 -7.54
C ALA A 428 -32.89 -3.72 -6.50
N GLY A 429 -33.16 -2.49 -6.93
CA GLY A 429 -33.24 -1.30 -6.08
C GLY A 429 -32.53 -0.09 -6.69
N SER A 430 -32.38 0.93 -5.86
CA SER A 430 -31.81 2.23 -6.20
C SER A 430 -30.43 2.43 -5.58
N VAL A 431 -29.53 3.06 -6.32
CA VAL A 431 -28.16 3.37 -5.86
C VAL A 431 -27.87 4.85 -6.07
N LEU A 432 -27.41 5.53 -5.02
CA LEU A 432 -26.93 6.91 -5.11
C LEU A 432 -25.40 6.90 -5.25
N LEU A 433 -24.90 7.48 -6.33
CA LEU A 433 -23.50 7.62 -6.68
C LEU A 433 -23.11 9.09 -6.53
N THR A 434 -22.34 9.38 -5.50
CA THR A 434 -22.07 10.76 -5.04
C THR A 434 -20.73 11.31 -5.52
N GLY A 435 -19.86 10.46 -6.09
CA GLY A 435 -18.47 10.83 -6.31
C GLY A 435 -17.83 11.29 -5.01
N ASP A 436 -17.16 12.44 -5.07
CA ASP A 436 -16.46 13.00 -3.92
C ASP A 436 -17.07 14.33 -3.46
N VAL A 437 -18.39 14.52 -3.64
CA VAL A 437 -19.07 15.72 -3.12
C VAL A 437 -18.80 15.92 -1.63
N GLU A 438 -18.36 17.12 -1.27
CA GLU A 438 -18.10 17.50 0.12
C GLU A 438 -19.29 18.28 0.69
N LEU A 439 -19.13 18.85 1.88
CA LEU A 439 -20.21 19.43 2.69
C LEU A 439 -21.05 20.47 1.93
N GLU A 440 -20.42 21.32 1.11
CA GLU A 440 -21.10 22.37 0.35
C GLU A 440 -22.02 21.77 -0.74
N ALA A 441 -21.49 20.86 -1.57
CA ALA A 441 -22.29 20.21 -2.60
C ALA A 441 -23.37 19.29 -2.01
N GLN A 442 -23.10 18.68 -0.85
CA GLN A 442 -24.12 17.91 -0.12
C GLN A 442 -25.27 18.82 0.36
N ALA A 443 -24.97 20.02 0.87
CA ALA A 443 -25.97 20.98 1.28
C ALA A 443 -26.82 21.48 0.09
N ASP A 444 -26.18 21.75 -1.05
CA ASP A 444 -26.88 22.14 -2.29
C ASP A 444 -27.83 21.05 -2.77
N LEU A 445 -27.40 19.79 -2.74
CA LEU A 445 -28.23 18.63 -3.08
C LEU A 445 -29.44 18.51 -2.15
N LEU A 446 -29.26 18.65 -0.84
CA LEU A 446 -30.35 18.62 0.13
C LEU A 446 -31.34 19.78 -0.09
N ALA A 447 -30.83 20.98 -0.39
CA ALA A 447 -31.65 22.16 -0.64
C ALA A 447 -32.40 22.11 -1.98
N SER A 448 -31.88 21.38 -2.98
CA SER A 448 -32.48 21.30 -4.32
C SER A 448 -33.83 20.57 -4.35
N GLY A 449 -34.15 19.78 -3.32
CA GLY A 449 -35.39 19.00 -3.25
C GLY A 449 -35.46 17.81 -4.21
N VAL A 450 -34.34 17.41 -4.81
CA VAL A 450 -34.24 16.19 -5.61
C VAL A 450 -34.37 14.94 -4.74
N GLU A 451 -34.85 13.83 -5.32
CA GLU A 451 -34.94 12.55 -4.60
C GLU A 451 -33.54 11.96 -4.41
N LEU A 452 -32.97 12.18 -3.23
CA LEU A 452 -31.67 11.61 -2.86
C LEU A 452 -31.79 10.16 -2.38
N ARG A 453 -32.93 9.79 -1.77
CA ARG A 453 -33.11 8.47 -1.14
C ARG A 453 -32.81 7.31 -2.10
N ALA A 454 -31.94 6.42 -1.64
CA ALA A 454 -31.54 5.20 -2.34
C ALA A 454 -31.35 4.03 -1.36
N ASP A 455 -31.44 2.81 -1.86
CA ASP A 455 -31.22 1.58 -1.08
C ASP A 455 -29.73 1.35 -0.79
N VAL A 456 -28.86 1.81 -1.70
CA VAL A 456 -27.41 1.77 -1.56
C VAL A 456 -26.85 3.16 -1.76
N LEU A 457 -26.06 3.64 -0.80
CA LEU A 457 -25.29 4.87 -0.89
C LEU A 457 -23.82 4.54 -1.15
N LYS A 458 -23.24 5.04 -2.25
CA LYS A 458 -21.78 5.20 -2.32
C LYS A 458 -21.44 6.39 -1.43
N VAL A 459 -20.75 6.12 -0.32
CA VAL A 459 -20.38 7.17 0.63
C VAL A 459 -19.50 8.20 -0.08
N PRO A 460 -19.77 9.51 0.05
CA PRO A 460 -18.96 10.53 -0.58
C PRO A 460 -17.49 10.46 -0.17
N HIS A 461 -16.59 10.79 -1.09
CA HIS A 461 -15.18 11.08 -0.83
C HIS A 461 -14.48 9.98 0.01
N HIS A 462 -14.75 8.73 -0.36
CA HIS A 462 -14.17 7.52 0.25
C HIS A 462 -14.43 7.37 1.76
N GLY A 463 -15.47 8.03 2.28
CA GLY A 463 -15.78 8.04 3.71
C GLY A 463 -14.88 8.96 4.54
N SER A 464 -14.39 10.04 3.93
CA SER A 464 -13.70 11.12 4.65
C SER A 464 -14.60 11.81 5.67
N ASP A 465 -14.00 12.63 6.54
CA ASP A 465 -14.70 13.49 7.50
C ASP A 465 -15.53 14.60 6.86
N ALA A 466 -15.50 14.73 5.52
CA ALA A 466 -16.28 15.67 4.73
C ALA A 466 -17.71 15.17 4.37
N THR A 467 -18.28 14.27 5.15
CA THR A 467 -19.66 13.77 4.97
C THR A 467 -20.56 14.25 6.11
N SER A 468 -21.66 14.93 5.80
CA SER A 468 -22.57 15.47 6.82
C SER A 468 -23.48 14.38 7.41
N GLU A 469 -23.79 14.48 8.70
CA GLU A 469 -24.73 13.58 9.37
C GLU A 469 -26.14 13.68 8.77
N GLU A 470 -26.56 14.88 8.35
CA GLU A 470 -27.84 15.12 7.70
C GLU A 470 -27.95 14.38 6.36
N PHE A 471 -26.89 14.42 5.56
CA PHE A 471 -26.84 13.70 4.29
C PHE A 471 -26.89 12.18 4.49
N LEU A 472 -26.24 11.65 5.53
CA LEU A 472 -26.33 10.22 5.88
C LEU A 472 -27.72 9.85 6.43
N ALA A 473 -28.33 10.73 7.24
CA ALA A 473 -29.63 10.49 7.84
C ALA A 473 -30.75 10.34 6.79
N GLU A 474 -30.67 11.06 5.67
CA GLU A 474 -31.60 10.94 4.53
C GLU A 474 -31.63 9.52 3.92
N HIS A 475 -30.58 8.72 4.18
CA HIS A 475 -30.44 7.34 3.69
C HIS A 475 -30.61 6.28 4.78
N GLN A 476 -30.76 6.67 6.05
CA GLN A 476 -31.00 5.72 7.13
C GLN A 476 -32.47 5.27 7.10
N CYS A 477 -32.69 3.96 7.02
CA CYS A 477 -34.00 3.39 7.31
C CYS A 477 -34.44 3.82 8.71
N LEU A 478 -35.50 4.64 8.79
CA LEU A 478 -36.27 4.84 10.01
C LEU A 478 -36.86 3.49 10.45
N HIS A 479 -36.08 2.66 11.14
CA HIS A 479 -36.59 1.66 12.08
C HIS A 479 -36.96 2.37 13.39
N ASN A 480 -37.86 3.34 13.29
CA ASN A 480 -38.53 3.93 14.44
C ASN A 480 -40.02 3.98 14.12
N THR A 481 -40.64 2.81 14.16
CA THR A 481 -42.09 2.69 14.40
C THR A 481 -42.28 2.25 15.84
N SER A 482 -42.73 3.21 16.65
CA SER A 482 -43.54 3.09 17.89
C SER A 482 -43.05 2.20 19.03
#